data_AF-A0A2S6CQ18-F1
#
_entry.id   AF-A0A2S6CQ18-F1
#
_cell.length_a   1.000
_cell.length_b   1.000
_cell.length_c   1.000
_cell.angle_alpha   90.00
_cell.angle_beta   90.00
_cell.angle_gamma   90.00
#
_symmetry.space_group_name_H-M   'P 1'
#
loop_
_entity.id
_entity.type
_entity.pdbx_description
1 polymer ?
#
loop_
_entity_poly.entity_id
_entity_poly.type
_entity_poly.pdbx_seq_one_letter_code
_entity_poly.pdbx_strand_id
1 'polypeptide(L)' 'ADIELTRQLLAGAELLAIPILDHLILGNGTHQSIREITTLWDECPQPD' A
#
# COMPACT_ATOMS: atom_id res chain seq x y z
N ALA A 1 6.69 5.87 -9.68
CA ALA A 1 5.58 6.77 -9.34
C ALA A 1 4.67 6.11 -8.31
N ASP A 2 4.25 4.86 -8.55
CA ASP A 2 3.30 4.13 -7.69
C ASP A 2 3.81 3.89 -6.27
N ILE A 3 5.11 3.64 -6.11
CA ILE A 3 5.74 3.49 -4.78
C ILE A 3 5.58 4.76 -3.93
N GLU A 4 5.85 5.93 -4.52
CA GLU A 4 5.73 7.21 -3.81
C GLU A 4 4.28 7.51 -3.44
N LEU A 5 3.37 7.31 -4.41
CA LEU A 5 1.94 7.47 -4.18
C LEU A 5 1.44 6.54 -3.07
N THR A 6 1.82 5.26 -3.12
CA THR A 6 1.39 4.26 -2.13
C THR A 6 1.89 4.63 -0.74
N ARG A 7 3.12 5.11 -0.60
CA ARG A 7 3.64 5.58 0.70
C ARG A 7 2.82 6.74 1.26
N GLN A 8 2.48 7.72 0.44
CA GLN A 8 1.65 8.85 0.86
C GLN A 8 0.24 8.42 1.26
N LEU A 9 -0.33 7.44 0.56
CA LEU A 9 -1.63 6.85 0.91
C LEU A 9 -1.56 6.11 2.24
N LEU A 10 -0.52 5.31 2.48
CA LEU A 10 -0.32 4.58 3.75
C LEU A 10 -0.15 5.54 4.94
N ALA A 11 0.58 6.64 4.76
CA ALA A 11 0.71 7.68 5.78
C ALA A 11 -0.63 8.39 6.05
N GLY A 12 -1.43 8.64 5.01
CA GLY A 12 -2.77 9.20 5.16
C GLY A 12 -3.75 8.24 5.86
N ALA A 13 -3.64 6.95 5.57
CA ALA A 13 -4.42 5.89 6.20
C ALA A 13 -4.17 5.80 7.71
N GLU A 14 -2.91 5.91 8.14
CA GLU A 14 -2.52 5.99 9.56
C GLU A 14 -3.18 7.20 10.23
N LEU A 15 -3.08 8.40 9.62
CA LEU A 15 -3.67 9.62 10.16
C LEU A 15 -5.21 9.53 10.33
N LEU A 16 -5.88 8.87 9.41
CA LEU A 16 -7.34 8.75 9.38
C LEU A 16 -7.85 7.56 10.18
N ALA A 17 -6.97 6.69 10.70
CA ALA A 17 -7.31 5.41 11.29
C ALA A 17 -8.15 4.50 10.34
N ILE A 18 -7.81 4.51 9.04
CA ILE A 18 -8.47 3.68 8.01
C ILE A 18 -7.40 2.85 7.31
N PRO A 19 -7.23 1.56 7.64
CA PRO A 19 -6.11 0.77 7.12
C PRO A 19 -6.26 0.45 5.63
N ILE A 20 -5.16 0.56 4.89
CA ILE A 20 -5.05 0.03 3.53
C ILE A 20 -4.46 -1.37 3.60
N LEU A 21 -5.24 -2.36 3.13
CA LEU A 21 -4.83 -3.76 3.16
C LEU A 21 -3.77 -4.07 2.10
N ASP A 22 -3.93 -3.52 0.90
CA ASP A 22 -3.00 -3.73 -0.23
C ASP A 22 -3.23 -2.69 -1.34
N HIS A 23 -2.25 -2.56 -2.24
CA HIS A 23 -2.37 -1.89 -3.53
C HIS A 23 -2.06 -2.91 -4.64
N LEU A 24 -3.10 -3.31 -5.38
CA LEU A 24 -2.98 -4.27 -6.48
C LEU A 24 -2.88 -3.56 -7.83
N ILE A 25 -1.83 -3.89 -8.60
CA ILE A 25 -1.71 -3.51 -10.01
C ILE A 25 -2.26 -4.66 -10.86
N LEU A 26 -3.28 -4.37 -11.68
CA LEU A 26 -3.98 -5.38 -12.50
C LEU A 26 -3.57 -5.28 -13.96
N GLY A 27 -3.36 -6.44 -14.62
CA GLY A 27 -3.04 -6.48 -16.05
C GLY A 27 -2.81 -7.89 -16.58
N ASN A 28 -3.04 -8.10 -17.87
CA ASN A 28 -2.78 -9.38 -18.57
C ASN A 28 -3.34 -10.63 -17.86
N GLY A 29 -4.55 -10.53 -17.28
CA GLY A 29 -5.19 -11.64 -16.56
C GLY A 29 -4.54 -11.99 -15.22
N THR A 30 -3.63 -11.16 -14.69
CA THR A 30 -2.99 -11.33 -13.39
C THR A 30 -3.03 -10.05 -12.56
N HIS A 31 -2.54 -10.14 -11.32
CA HIS A 31 -2.31 -9.01 -10.44
C HIS A 31 -0.89 -9.07 -9.83
N GLN A 32 -0.40 -7.91 -9.40
CA GLN A 32 0.79 -7.77 -8.59
C GLN A 32 0.43 -7.00 -7.33
N SER A 33 0.63 -7.61 -6.17
CA SER A 33 0.55 -6.92 -4.87
C SER A 33 1.80 -6.07 -4.68
N ILE A 34 1.63 -4.79 -4.37
CA ILE A 34 2.74 -3.92 -3.94
C ILE A 34 3.16 -4.27 -2.51
N ARG A 35 2.22 -4.65 -1.65
CA ARG A 35 2.52 -5.04 -0.26
C ARG A 35 3.46 -6.24 -0.19
N GLU A 36 3.27 -7.24 -1.04
CA GLU A 36 4.09 -8.46 -1.04
C GLU A 36 5.51 -8.25 -1.58
N ILE A 37 5.73 -7.25 -2.45
CA ILE A 37 7.02 -7.06 -3.14
C ILE A 37 7.81 -5.85 -2.63
N THR A 38 7.33 -5.16 -1.60
CA THR A 38 7.98 -3.97 -1.02
C THR A 38 7.92 -3.98 0.50
N THR A 39 8.72 -3.13 1.14
CA THR A 39 8.75 -2.91 2.60
C THR A 39 7.83 -1.79 3.07
N LEU A 40 6.96 -1.27 2.20
CA LEU A 40 6.19 -0.05 2.49
C LEU A 40 5.27 -0.18 3.72
N TRP A 41 4.71 -1.36 3.98
CA TRP A 41 3.87 -1.61 5.15
C TRP A 41 4.67 -1.72 6.45
N ASP A 42 5.98 -1.99 6.37
CA ASP A 42 6.88 -1.95 7.53
C ASP A 42 7.32 -0.50 7.82
N GLU A 43 7.50 0.31 6.78
CA GLU A 43 7.85 1.74 6.87
C GLU A 43 6.68 2.62 7.34
N CYS A 44 5.45 2.25 6.96
CA CYS A 44 4.21 2.95 7.32
C CYS A 44 3.18 1.94 7.88
N PRO A 45 3.32 1.52 9.15
CA PRO A 45 2.43 0.55 9.78
C PRO A 45 0.97 0.99 9.72
N GLN A 46 0.07 0.05 9.44
CA GLN A 46 -1.36 0.34 9.36
C GLN A 46 -2.03 0.14 10.72
N PRO A 47 -3.06 0.92 11.05
CA PRO A 47 -3.85 0.73 12.27
C PRO A 47 -4.57 -0.63 12.24
N ASP A 48 -4.78 -1.23 13.42
CA ASP A 48 -5.53 -2.50 13.60
C ASP A 48 -7.02 -2.37 13.25
#